data_AF-A0A8J4YJU1-F1
#
_entry.id   AF-A0A8J4YJU1-F1
#
_cell.length_a   1.000
_cell.length_b   1.000
_cell.length_c   1.000
_cell.angle_alpha   90.00
_cell.angle_beta   90.00
_cell.angle_gamma   90.00
#
_symmetry.space_group_name_H-M   'P 1'
#
loop_
_entity.id
_entity.type
_entity.pdbx_description
1 polymer ?
#
loop_
_entity_poly.entity_id
_entity_poly.type
_entity_poly.pdbx_seq_one_letter_code
_entity_poly.pdbx_strand_id
1 'polypeptide(L)'
;MLRSSTKPRLAGHDEWKRTTLEALAKAAATTRDDYKELAELTAKAIKGEVPTTFRKPGAHHYARWMAKAIYTIKMTMFKNEFELTPRELRSLQEMSVFIILIYARAWFEAPLAADAPFNDLTLFHDLHKYRDLNSKISDAMVKTFKRHFWYLGTDLVGLALFSNKVTIEEKTKMVEKLAIDKDLDKKRWTTAPQDPSSVTLSDLVTKESLFSFTELKLDASFPPISCAQLEGKRGVQPG
;
A
#
# COMPACT_ATOMS: atom_id res chain seq x y z
N MET A 1 16.27 -18.94 31.17
CA MET A 1 17.14 -17.74 31.20
C MET A 1 16.83 -16.92 29.94
N LEU A 2 15.78 -16.08 29.98
CA LEU A 2 15.39 -15.25 28.83
C LEU A 2 16.34 -14.04 28.77
N ARG A 3 17.40 -14.15 27.95
CA ARG A 3 18.31 -13.03 27.69
C ARG A 3 17.51 -11.93 26.98
N SER A 4 17.48 -10.76 27.62
CA SER A 4 16.94 -9.48 27.14
C SER A 4 16.79 -9.40 25.61
N SER A 5 15.54 -9.52 25.15
CA SER A 5 15.12 -9.26 23.77
C SER A 5 15.51 -7.83 23.38
N THR A 6 16.54 -7.70 22.55
CA THR A 6 16.80 -6.42 21.89
C THR A 6 15.71 -6.21 20.86
N LYS A 7 14.79 -5.29 21.15
CA LYS A 7 13.62 -4.97 20.32
C LYS A 7 14.04 -4.63 18.88
N PRO A 8 13.23 -4.93 17.85
CA PRO A 8 13.39 -4.31 16.54
C PRO A 8 13.35 -2.79 16.73
N ARG A 9 14.31 -2.05 16.17
CA ARG A 9 14.42 -0.60 16.35
C ARG A 9 13.31 0.09 15.53
N LEU A 10 12.09 0.10 16.08
CA LEU A 10 10.90 0.74 15.51
C LEU A 10 10.66 2.15 16.11
N ALA A 11 11.61 2.73 16.83
CA ALA A 11 11.43 4.04 17.46
C ALA A 11 11.26 5.16 16.40
N GLY A 12 10.34 6.11 16.63
CA GLY A 12 10.22 7.33 15.81
C GLY A 12 9.35 7.26 14.54
N HIS A 13 8.53 6.22 14.37
CA HIS A 13 7.69 6.03 13.17
C HIS A 13 6.21 5.81 13.51
N ASP A 14 5.65 6.67 14.36
CA ASP A 14 4.34 6.41 14.96
C ASP A 14 3.19 6.54 13.97
N GLU A 15 3.33 7.36 12.92
CA GLU A 15 2.35 7.43 11.83
C GLU A 15 2.23 6.11 11.07
N TRP A 16 3.35 5.53 10.62
CA TRP A 16 3.35 4.24 9.90
C TRP A 16 2.88 3.09 10.79
N LYS A 17 3.26 3.09 12.08
CA LYS A 17 2.73 2.09 13.03
C LYS A 17 1.21 2.20 13.17
N ARG A 18 0.71 3.42 13.40
CA ARG A 18 -0.73 3.67 13.58
C ARG A 18 -1.52 3.27 12.35
N THR A 19 -1.14 3.76 11.18
CA THR A 19 -1.84 3.45 9.91
C THR A 19 -1.75 1.97 9.55
N THR A 20 -0.63 1.30 9.86
CA THR A 20 -0.53 -0.15 9.71
C THR A 20 -1.52 -0.85 10.63
N LEU A 21 -1.55 -0.54 11.92
CA LEU A 21 -2.48 -1.15 12.88
C LEU A 21 -3.95 -0.94 12.47
N GLU A 22 -4.30 0.23 11.95
CA GLU A 22 -5.64 0.52 11.41
C GLU A 22 -6.00 -0.37 10.22
N ALA A 23 -5.07 -0.55 9.27
CA ALA A 23 -5.27 -1.44 8.12
C ALA A 23 -5.41 -2.91 8.56
N LEU A 24 -4.60 -3.35 9.52
CA LEU A 24 -4.69 -4.70 10.09
C LEU A 24 -6.04 -4.95 10.76
N ALA A 25 -6.54 -3.98 11.53
CA ALA A 25 -7.82 -4.10 12.22
C ALA A 25 -8.99 -4.26 11.24
N LYS A 26 -8.96 -3.54 10.11
CA LYS A 26 -9.97 -3.66 9.04
C LYS A 26 -9.94 -5.03 8.36
N ALA A 27 -8.75 -5.63 8.22
CA ALA A 27 -8.58 -6.92 7.54
C ALA A 27 -8.77 -8.14 8.45
N ALA A 28 -8.70 -7.99 9.78
CA ALA A 28 -8.77 -9.10 10.73
C ALA A 28 -10.09 -9.90 10.66
N ALA A 29 -11.17 -9.31 10.13
CA ALA A 29 -12.48 -9.95 10.02
C ALA A 29 -12.63 -10.91 8.83
N THR A 30 -11.76 -10.84 7.81
CA THR A 30 -12.01 -11.46 6.50
C THR A 30 -10.80 -12.20 5.91
N THR A 31 -9.75 -12.42 6.68
CA THR A 31 -8.45 -12.86 6.16
C THR A 31 -8.20 -14.37 6.26
N ARG A 32 -7.64 -14.92 5.16
CA ARG A 32 -7.10 -16.29 5.06
C ARG A 32 -6.00 -16.53 6.10
N ASP A 33 -5.80 -17.79 6.48
CA ASP A 33 -4.91 -18.20 7.59
C ASP A 33 -3.49 -17.59 7.61
N ASP A 34 -2.82 -17.46 6.47
CA ASP A 34 -1.48 -16.87 6.37
C ASP A 34 -1.51 -15.34 6.50
N TYR A 35 -2.58 -14.70 6.03
CA TYR A 35 -2.77 -13.26 6.17
C TYR A 35 -3.06 -12.91 7.63
N LYS A 36 -3.86 -13.72 8.33
CA LYS A 36 -4.08 -13.59 9.77
C LYS A 36 -2.77 -13.68 10.54
N GLU A 37 -1.91 -14.63 10.19
CA GLU A 37 -0.59 -14.76 10.82
C GLU A 37 0.32 -13.55 10.56
N LEU A 38 0.38 -13.03 9.33
CA LEU A 38 1.13 -11.79 9.06
C LEU A 38 0.58 -10.63 9.89
N ALA A 39 -0.73 -10.48 9.98
CA ALA A 39 -1.37 -9.41 10.73
C ALA A 39 -1.04 -9.49 12.22
N GLU A 40 -1.18 -10.67 12.84
CA GLU A 40 -0.88 -10.89 14.24
C GLU A 40 0.59 -10.64 14.57
N LEU A 41 1.51 -11.15 13.74
CA LEU A 41 2.94 -10.96 13.94
C LEU A 41 3.36 -9.50 13.78
N THR A 42 2.82 -8.81 12.77
CA THR A 42 3.05 -7.37 12.56
C THR A 42 2.54 -6.56 13.76
N ALA A 43 1.32 -6.82 14.22
CA ALA A 43 0.74 -6.12 15.37
C ALA A 43 1.56 -6.34 16.65
N LYS A 44 1.95 -7.59 16.93
CA LYS A 44 2.81 -7.91 18.09
C LYS A 44 4.17 -7.24 17.99
N ALA A 45 4.79 -7.23 16.81
CA ALA A 45 6.07 -6.57 16.58
C ALA A 45 5.99 -5.05 16.86
N ILE A 46 4.92 -4.38 16.40
CA ILE A 46 4.69 -2.95 16.66
C ILE A 46 4.52 -2.68 18.15
N LYS A 47 3.78 -3.54 18.87
CA LYS A 47 3.56 -3.42 20.32
C LYS A 47 4.78 -3.85 21.16
N GLY A 48 5.79 -4.45 20.53
CA GLY A 48 6.95 -5.01 21.23
C GLY A 48 6.60 -6.27 22.04
N GLU A 49 5.54 -6.97 21.66
CA GLU A 49 5.09 -8.22 22.27
C GLU A 49 5.79 -9.42 21.62
N VAL A 50 6.13 -10.42 22.42
CA VAL A 50 6.59 -11.71 21.92
C VAL A 50 5.39 -12.65 21.81
N PRO A 51 5.10 -13.22 20.63
CA PRO A 51 4.01 -14.19 20.49
C PRO A 51 4.23 -15.40 21.42
N THR A 52 3.17 -15.89 22.06
CA THR A 52 3.22 -17.08 22.93
C THR A 52 3.08 -18.39 22.17
N THR A 53 2.43 -18.36 21.02
CA THR A 53 2.25 -19.49 20.11
C THR A 53 2.66 -19.08 18.70
N PHE A 54 3.31 -20.01 18.00
CA PHE A 54 3.76 -19.81 16.63
C PHE A 54 3.32 -20.98 15.77
N ARG A 55 2.80 -20.68 14.58
CA ARG A 55 2.57 -21.70 13.57
C ARG A 55 3.90 -22.14 12.98
N LYS A 56 4.04 -23.43 12.68
CA LYS A 56 5.20 -23.92 11.95
C LYS A 56 5.25 -23.20 10.60
N PRO A 57 6.42 -22.72 10.17
CA PRO A 57 6.49 -22.05 8.90
C PRO A 57 6.11 -22.97 7.73
N GLY A 58 5.23 -22.49 6.85
CA GLY A 58 4.74 -23.25 5.69
C GLY A 58 5.74 -23.34 4.55
N ALA A 59 5.45 -24.13 3.51
CA ALA A 59 6.36 -24.35 2.39
C ALA A 59 6.90 -23.05 1.76
N HIS A 60 8.23 -22.93 1.69
CA HIS A 60 8.92 -21.82 1.03
C HIS A 60 8.93 -22.02 -0.49
N HIS A 61 8.24 -21.15 -1.22
CA HIS A 61 8.26 -21.12 -2.69
C HIS A 61 8.64 -19.71 -3.17
N TYR A 62 9.40 -19.60 -4.26
CA TYR A 62 9.90 -18.30 -4.76
C TYR A 62 8.77 -17.30 -5.04
N ALA A 63 7.61 -17.78 -5.50
CA ALA A 63 6.43 -16.97 -5.80
C ALA A 63 5.64 -16.47 -4.57
N ARG A 64 5.95 -16.92 -3.35
CA ARG A 64 5.18 -16.60 -2.13
C ARG A 64 5.90 -15.58 -1.26
N TRP A 65 5.85 -14.31 -1.68
CA TRP A 65 6.45 -13.20 -0.92
C TRP A 65 5.89 -13.07 0.51
N MET A 66 4.59 -13.29 0.71
CA MET A 66 3.93 -13.34 2.02
C MET A 66 4.64 -14.28 3.01
N ALA A 67 4.99 -15.49 2.57
CA ALA A 67 5.69 -16.45 3.42
C ALA A 67 7.04 -15.86 3.86
N LYS A 68 7.82 -15.32 2.93
CA LYS A 68 9.11 -14.66 3.23
C LYS A 68 8.95 -13.52 4.24
N ALA A 69 7.87 -12.74 4.14
CA ALA A 69 7.57 -11.68 5.11
C ALA A 69 7.33 -12.23 6.52
N ILE A 70 6.49 -13.27 6.65
CA ILE A 70 6.21 -13.97 7.92
C ILE A 70 7.51 -14.55 8.50
N TYR A 71 8.31 -15.26 7.69
CA TYR A 71 9.59 -15.82 8.11
C TYR A 71 10.55 -14.73 8.62
N THR A 72 10.66 -13.62 7.90
CA THR A 72 11.55 -12.50 8.26
C THR A 72 11.17 -11.91 9.63
N ILE A 73 9.87 -11.69 9.88
CA ILE A 73 9.41 -11.18 11.18
C ILE A 73 9.70 -12.19 12.30
N LYS A 74 9.38 -13.47 12.09
CA LYS A 74 9.65 -14.54 13.08
C LYS A 74 11.13 -14.65 13.41
N MET A 75 11.99 -14.74 12.40
CA MET A 75 13.43 -14.81 12.60
C MET A 75 13.94 -13.59 13.36
N THR A 76 13.39 -12.40 13.10
CA THR A 76 13.75 -11.18 13.84
C THR A 76 13.33 -11.25 15.30
N MET A 77 12.14 -11.78 15.60
CA MET A 77 11.66 -11.98 16.98
C MET A 77 12.51 -12.99 17.75
N PHE A 78 12.99 -14.03 17.08
CA PHE A 78 13.80 -15.12 17.65
C PHE A 78 15.29 -15.01 17.37
N LYS A 79 15.78 -13.84 16.95
CA LYS A 79 17.18 -13.65 16.52
C LYS A 79 18.22 -14.12 17.54
N ASN A 80 17.89 -14.14 18.83
CA ASN A 80 18.78 -14.57 19.90
C ASN A 80 18.96 -16.11 19.96
N GLU A 81 18.08 -16.85 19.29
CA GLU A 81 18.10 -18.32 19.20
C GLU A 81 18.90 -18.82 17.99
N PHE A 82 19.41 -17.90 17.16
CA PHE A 82 20.17 -18.22 15.95
C PHE A 82 21.58 -17.65 16.03
N GLU A 83 22.55 -18.39 15.50
CA GLU A 83 23.90 -17.89 15.28
C GLU A 83 23.95 -17.05 14.00
N LEU A 84 23.49 -15.80 14.11
CA LEU A 84 23.52 -14.85 12.99
C LEU A 84 24.80 -14.03 13.02
N THR A 85 25.45 -13.91 11.87
CA THR A 85 26.52 -12.92 11.71
C THR A 85 25.97 -11.50 11.93
N PRO A 86 26.81 -10.53 12.33
CA PRO A 86 26.36 -9.14 12.49
C PRO A 86 25.73 -8.57 11.21
N ARG A 87 26.17 -9.03 10.04
CA ARG A 87 25.61 -8.62 8.74
C ARG A 87 24.20 -9.18 8.54
N GLU A 88 24.00 -10.48 8.78
CA GLU A 88 22.70 -11.12 8.64
C GLU A 88 21.69 -10.53 9.60
N LEU A 89 22.08 -10.33 10.86
CA LEU A 89 21.22 -9.71 11.87
C LEU A 89 20.75 -8.32 11.43
N ARG A 90 21.66 -7.47 10.93
CA ARG A 90 21.29 -6.13 10.44
C ARG A 90 20.32 -6.21 9.26
N SER A 91 20.64 -7.02 8.24
CA SER A 91 19.77 -7.16 7.07
C SER A 91 18.39 -7.72 7.43
N LEU A 92 18.34 -8.68 8.35
CA LEU A 92 17.11 -9.26 8.86
C LEU A 92 16.24 -8.22 9.58
N GLN A 93 16.85 -7.41 10.46
CA GLN A 93 16.14 -6.33 11.16
C GLN A 93 15.65 -5.25 10.20
N GLU A 94 16.47 -4.79 9.26
CA GLU A 94 16.11 -3.79 8.25
C GLU A 94 14.93 -4.25 7.39
N MET A 95 14.97 -5.51 6.92
CA MET A 95 13.86 -6.09 6.16
C MET A 95 12.60 -6.25 7.01
N SER A 96 12.72 -6.69 8.26
CA SER A 96 11.57 -6.80 9.16
C SER A 96 10.91 -5.44 9.42
N VAL A 97 11.70 -4.38 9.62
CA VAL A 97 11.19 -3.02 9.81
C VAL A 97 10.44 -2.56 8.56
N PHE A 98 11.02 -2.78 7.37
CA PHE A 98 10.35 -2.46 6.10
C PHE A 98 9.01 -3.21 5.95
N ILE A 99 9.00 -4.51 6.26
CA ILE A 99 7.79 -5.32 6.18
C ILE A 99 6.71 -4.78 7.11
N ILE A 100 7.07 -4.49 8.35
CA ILE A 100 6.15 -4.05 9.40
C ILE A 100 5.59 -2.65 9.10
N LEU A 101 6.44 -1.71 8.68
CA LEU A 101 6.04 -0.30 8.55
C LEU A 101 5.41 0.04 7.19
N ILE A 102 5.83 -0.64 6.12
CA ILE A 102 5.45 -0.26 4.75
C ILE A 102 4.61 -1.35 4.09
N TYR A 103 5.18 -2.56 3.95
CA TYR A 103 4.57 -3.60 3.14
C TYR A 103 3.27 -4.17 3.73
N ALA A 104 3.21 -4.39 5.05
CA ALA A 104 2.04 -4.98 5.69
C ALA A 104 0.78 -4.16 5.40
N ARG A 105 0.82 -2.85 5.64
CA ARG A 105 -0.31 -1.95 5.31
C ARG A 105 -0.72 -2.05 3.84
N ALA A 106 0.24 -1.90 2.92
CA ALA A 106 -0.04 -1.97 1.48
C ALA A 106 -0.70 -3.30 1.07
N TRP A 107 -0.30 -4.42 1.69
CA TRP A 107 -0.91 -5.71 1.45
C TRP A 107 -2.38 -5.77 1.86
N PHE A 108 -2.71 -5.27 3.05
CA PHE A 108 -4.07 -5.37 3.59
C PHE A 108 -5.04 -4.35 2.98
N GLU A 109 -4.54 -3.30 2.35
CA GLU A 109 -5.36 -2.31 1.65
C GLU A 109 -5.60 -2.66 0.17
N ALA A 110 -4.87 -3.63 -0.39
CA ALA A 110 -4.97 -4.05 -1.80
C ALA A 110 -6.34 -4.60 -2.28
N PRO A 111 -7.25 -5.17 -1.46
CA PRO A 111 -8.43 -5.87 -1.99
C PRO A 111 -9.45 -5.00 -2.74
N LEU A 112 -9.52 -3.69 -2.46
CA LEU A 112 -10.53 -2.81 -3.07
C LEU A 112 -9.98 -2.09 -4.29
N ALA A 113 -10.50 -2.44 -5.48
CA ALA A 113 -10.05 -1.88 -6.75
C ALA A 113 -10.19 -0.34 -6.84
N ALA A 114 -11.25 0.23 -6.26
CA ALA A 114 -11.43 1.69 -6.21
C ALA A 114 -10.32 2.39 -5.41
N ASP A 115 -9.81 1.76 -4.36
CA ASP A 115 -8.74 2.31 -3.53
C ASP A 115 -7.35 2.04 -4.11
N ALA A 116 -7.21 1.10 -5.04
CA ALA A 116 -5.91 0.66 -5.56
C ALA A 116 -5.06 1.84 -6.07
N PRO A 117 -5.56 2.79 -6.88
CA PRO A 117 -4.72 3.90 -7.34
C PRO A 117 -4.21 4.79 -6.21
N PHE A 118 -5.05 5.07 -5.22
CA PHE A 118 -4.67 5.86 -4.05
C PHE A 118 -3.65 5.11 -3.20
N ASN A 119 -3.85 3.81 -2.96
CA ASN A 119 -2.97 2.99 -2.15
C ASN A 119 -1.59 2.83 -2.81
N ASP A 120 -1.55 2.62 -4.13
CA ASP A 120 -0.33 2.49 -4.91
C ASP A 120 0.47 3.80 -4.91
N LEU A 121 -0.19 4.94 -5.12
CA LEU A 121 0.46 6.25 -5.04
C LEU A 121 0.96 6.56 -3.62
N THR A 122 0.16 6.23 -2.60
CA THR A 122 0.55 6.37 -1.18
C THR A 122 1.76 5.50 -0.86
N LEU A 123 1.79 4.25 -1.32
CA LEU A 123 2.94 3.37 -1.19
C LEU A 123 4.18 3.97 -1.87
N PHE A 124 4.03 4.57 -3.04
CA PHE A 124 5.14 5.22 -3.75
C PHE A 124 5.72 6.40 -2.96
N HIS A 125 4.86 7.24 -2.37
CA HIS A 125 5.25 8.32 -1.46
C HIS A 125 5.95 7.80 -0.21
N ASP A 126 5.39 6.76 0.42
CA ASP A 126 5.95 6.20 1.63
C ASP A 126 7.29 5.50 1.40
N LEU A 127 7.48 4.87 0.24
CA LEU A 127 8.79 4.37 -0.16
C LEU A 127 9.82 5.50 -0.27
N HIS A 128 9.45 6.63 -0.87
CA HIS A 128 10.33 7.78 -0.96
C HIS A 128 10.68 8.36 0.41
N LYS A 129 9.70 8.51 1.32
CA LYS A 129 9.93 8.93 2.71
C LYS A 129 10.77 7.91 3.49
N TYR A 130 10.59 6.62 3.24
CA TYR A 130 11.35 5.54 3.87
C TYR A 130 12.84 5.57 3.52
N ARG A 131 13.22 6.30 2.46
CA ARG A 131 14.62 6.53 2.08
C ARG A 131 15.45 7.14 3.21
N ASP A 132 14.85 7.98 4.05
CA ASP A 132 15.51 8.60 5.21
C ASP A 132 15.88 7.57 6.28
N LEU A 133 15.15 6.46 6.35
CA LEU A 133 15.43 5.36 7.27
C LEU A 133 16.38 4.32 6.66
N ASN A 134 16.14 3.94 5.41
CA ASN A 134 16.96 2.98 4.69
C ASN A 134 16.90 3.23 3.18
N SER A 135 17.86 4.01 2.69
CA SER A 135 17.96 4.36 1.27
C SER A 135 18.14 3.14 0.37
N LYS A 136 18.89 2.13 0.81
CA LYS A 136 19.13 0.92 0.02
C LYS A 136 17.84 0.14 -0.26
N ILE A 137 17.01 -0.08 0.75
CA ILE A 137 15.72 -0.75 0.59
C ILE A 137 14.77 0.13 -0.21
N SER A 138 14.66 1.41 0.14
CA SER A 138 13.84 2.38 -0.59
C SER A 138 14.16 2.40 -2.08
N ASP A 139 15.42 2.62 -2.46
CA ASP A 139 15.84 2.76 -3.85
C ASP A 139 15.59 1.46 -4.64
N ALA A 140 15.80 0.29 -4.01
CA ALA A 140 15.49 -1.01 -4.61
C ALA A 140 13.97 -1.20 -4.84
N MET A 141 13.16 -0.80 -3.87
CA MET A 141 11.71 -0.90 -3.95
C MET A 141 11.11 0.10 -4.93
N VAL A 142 11.54 1.37 -4.91
CA VAL A 142 11.17 2.39 -5.91
C VAL A 142 11.53 1.92 -7.31
N LYS A 143 12.75 1.39 -7.53
CA LYS A 143 13.15 0.84 -8.82
C LYS A 143 12.24 -0.29 -9.28
N THR A 144 11.82 -1.15 -8.36
CA THR A 144 10.90 -2.26 -8.65
C THR A 144 9.50 -1.75 -8.95
N PHE A 145 8.98 -0.83 -8.13
CA PHE A 145 7.68 -0.20 -8.30
C PHE A 145 7.59 0.52 -9.64
N LYS A 146 8.62 1.26 -10.05
CA LYS A 146 8.69 1.93 -11.36
C LYS A 146 8.54 0.95 -12.55
N ARG A 147 8.97 -0.31 -12.43
CA ARG A 147 8.77 -1.36 -13.46
C ARG A 147 7.34 -1.89 -13.50
N HIS A 148 6.62 -1.75 -12.40
CA HIS A 148 5.23 -2.17 -12.22
C HIS A 148 4.26 -1.00 -12.22
N PHE A 149 4.73 0.21 -12.52
CA PHE A 149 3.93 1.43 -12.47
C PHE A 149 2.78 1.42 -13.48
N TRP A 150 2.85 0.56 -14.50
CA TRP A 150 1.76 0.33 -15.45
C TRP A 150 0.47 -0.20 -14.78
N TYR A 151 0.53 -0.78 -13.58
CA TYR A 151 -0.67 -1.10 -12.79
C TYR A 151 -1.36 0.15 -12.25
N LEU A 152 -0.60 1.20 -11.93
CA LEU A 152 -1.10 2.56 -11.74
C LEU A 152 -1.23 3.27 -13.11
N GLY A 153 -1.60 2.51 -14.13
CA GLY A 153 -1.76 2.98 -15.49
C GLY A 153 -2.99 3.84 -15.66
N THR A 154 -3.00 4.56 -16.78
CA THR A 154 -4.05 5.49 -17.22
C THR A 154 -5.46 4.93 -17.06
N ASP A 155 -5.66 3.64 -17.29
CA ASP A 155 -7.01 3.09 -17.36
C ASP A 155 -7.57 2.87 -15.95
N LEU A 156 -6.73 2.48 -14.99
CA LEU A 156 -7.14 2.11 -13.63
C LEU A 156 -7.21 3.29 -12.68
N VAL A 157 -6.47 4.38 -12.93
CA VAL A 157 -6.52 5.58 -12.08
C VAL A 157 -7.93 6.19 -12.00
N GLY A 158 -8.75 6.03 -13.04
CA GLY A 158 -10.14 6.46 -13.06
C GLY A 158 -11.00 5.82 -11.95
N LEU A 159 -10.66 4.62 -11.49
CA LEU A 159 -11.39 3.96 -10.40
C LEU A 159 -11.28 4.71 -9.07
N ALA A 160 -10.24 5.54 -8.89
CA ALA A 160 -10.04 6.34 -7.68
C ALA A 160 -11.16 7.37 -7.46
N LEU A 161 -11.92 7.73 -8.50
CA LEU A 161 -13.12 8.57 -8.40
C LEU A 161 -14.18 7.95 -7.47
N PHE A 162 -14.22 6.62 -7.36
CA PHE A 162 -15.13 5.88 -6.48
C PHE A 162 -14.58 5.63 -5.08
N SER A 163 -13.31 5.92 -4.82
CA SER A 163 -12.70 5.72 -3.50
C SER A 163 -13.15 6.77 -2.50
N ASN A 164 -13.40 6.36 -1.25
CA ASN A 164 -13.62 7.29 -0.14
C ASN A 164 -12.30 7.86 0.42
N LYS A 165 -11.14 7.34 -0.01
CA LYS A 165 -9.82 7.85 0.41
C LYS A 165 -9.38 9.07 -0.38
N VAL A 166 -9.92 9.27 -1.59
CA VAL A 166 -9.62 10.43 -2.44
C VAL A 166 -10.53 11.59 -2.07
N THR A 167 -9.95 12.75 -1.80
CA THR A 167 -10.72 13.94 -1.40
C THR A 167 -11.53 14.50 -2.56
N ILE A 168 -12.56 15.28 -2.25
CA ILE A 168 -13.42 15.91 -3.26
C ILE A 168 -12.61 16.85 -4.15
N GLU A 169 -11.65 17.59 -3.59
CA GLU A 169 -10.77 18.50 -4.30
C GLU A 169 -9.92 17.75 -5.33
N GLU A 170 -9.34 16.62 -4.94
CA GLU A 170 -8.53 15.80 -5.84
C GLU A 170 -9.38 15.16 -6.94
N LYS A 171 -10.57 14.64 -6.61
CA LYS A 171 -11.53 14.13 -7.61
C LYS A 171 -11.94 15.20 -8.60
N THR A 172 -12.15 16.43 -8.13
CA THR A 172 -12.51 17.57 -8.98
C THR A 172 -11.39 17.86 -9.98
N LYS A 173 -10.13 17.92 -9.54
CA LYS A 173 -8.97 18.08 -10.43
C LYS A 173 -8.83 16.95 -11.45
N MET A 174 -9.08 15.70 -11.03
CA MET A 174 -9.08 14.55 -11.93
C MET A 174 -10.13 14.72 -13.05
N VAL A 175 -11.35 15.12 -12.70
CA VAL A 175 -12.45 15.35 -13.65
C VAL A 175 -12.17 16.53 -14.58
N GLU A 176 -11.67 17.65 -14.06
CA GLU A 176 -11.29 18.82 -14.87
C GLU A 176 -10.25 18.45 -15.94
N LYS A 177 -9.22 17.67 -15.56
CA LYS A 177 -8.23 17.17 -16.52
C LYS A 177 -8.84 16.25 -17.59
N LEU A 178 -9.84 15.43 -17.24
CA LEU A 178 -10.57 14.61 -18.22
C LEU A 178 -11.40 15.45 -19.21
N ALA A 179 -11.91 16.61 -18.79
CA ALA A 179 -12.77 17.46 -19.59
C ALA A 179 -12.00 18.40 -20.56
N ILE A 180 -10.82 18.85 -20.15
CA ILE A 180 -10.02 19.85 -20.88
C ILE A 180 -9.31 19.25 -22.08
N ASP A 181 -8.77 18.05 -21.93
CA ASP A 181 -7.78 17.56 -22.89
C ASP A 181 -8.48 16.96 -24.11
N LYS A 182 -8.53 17.69 -25.22
CA LYS A 182 -9.15 17.22 -26.47
C LYS A 182 -8.20 16.40 -27.34
N ASP A 183 -6.90 16.36 -27.04
CA ASP A 183 -5.85 15.91 -27.97
C ASP A 183 -4.85 14.89 -27.38
N LEU A 184 -5.28 14.06 -26.42
CA LEU A 184 -4.46 12.97 -25.87
C LEU A 184 -4.55 11.70 -26.72
N ASP A 185 -3.88 11.71 -27.86
CA ASP A 185 -3.58 10.47 -28.57
C ASP A 185 -2.46 9.70 -27.84
N LYS A 186 -2.81 8.53 -27.30
CA LYS A 186 -1.93 7.37 -27.05
C LYS A 186 -0.74 7.57 -26.10
N LYS A 187 -0.83 8.43 -25.08
CA LYS A 187 0.17 8.43 -24.00
C LYS A 187 -0.19 7.39 -22.93
N ARG A 188 0.04 6.11 -23.24
CA ARG A 188 0.27 5.13 -22.16
C ARG A 188 1.44 5.66 -21.34
N TRP A 189 1.24 5.85 -20.03
CA TRP A 189 2.33 6.10 -19.11
C TRP A 189 3.20 4.84 -19.06
N THR A 190 4.15 4.74 -19.99
CA THR A 190 5.16 3.69 -20.02
C THR A 190 6.30 3.99 -19.04
N THR A 191 6.35 5.21 -18.50
CA THR A 191 7.43 5.66 -17.64
C THR A 191 6.85 6.24 -16.35
N ALA A 192 7.21 5.63 -15.23
CA ALA A 192 6.88 6.16 -13.91
C ALA A 192 7.46 7.57 -13.72
N PRO A 193 6.79 8.44 -12.95
CA PRO A 193 7.32 9.75 -12.58
C PRO A 193 8.75 9.66 -12.03
N GLN A 194 9.58 10.65 -12.36
CA GLN A 194 10.97 10.67 -11.92
C GLN A 194 11.07 10.89 -10.42
N ASP A 195 10.32 11.86 -9.91
CA ASP A 195 10.20 12.17 -8.50
C ASP A 195 8.88 11.59 -7.94
N PRO A 196 8.94 10.65 -6.98
CA PRO A 196 7.75 10.16 -6.31
C PRO A 196 7.01 11.23 -5.53
N SER A 197 7.69 12.21 -4.92
CA SER A 197 7.12 13.05 -3.86
C SER A 197 6.12 14.10 -4.34
N SER A 198 6.09 14.40 -5.63
CA SER A 198 5.29 15.48 -6.24
C SER A 198 4.07 15.00 -7.02
N VAL A 199 3.88 13.68 -7.15
CA VAL A 199 2.86 13.12 -8.04
C VAL A 199 1.51 13.05 -7.34
N THR A 200 0.49 13.61 -7.98
CA THR A 200 -0.90 13.47 -7.52
C THR A 200 -1.68 12.49 -8.41
N LEU A 201 -2.86 12.06 -7.97
CA LEU A 201 -3.71 11.19 -8.80
C LEU A 201 -4.15 11.94 -10.05
N SER A 202 -4.46 13.23 -9.92
CA SER A 202 -4.81 14.08 -11.05
C SER A 202 -3.70 14.13 -12.10
N ASP A 203 -2.42 14.04 -11.73
CA ASP A 203 -1.30 14.05 -12.69
C ASP A 203 -1.23 12.78 -13.54
N LEU A 204 -1.84 11.70 -13.07
CA LEU A 204 -1.82 10.40 -13.74
C LEU A 204 -3.07 10.16 -14.61
N VAL A 205 -4.08 11.01 -14.49
CA VAL A 205 -5.34 10.91 -15.25
C VAL A 205 -5.14 11.35 -16.70
N THR A 206 -5.58 10.51 -17.63
CA THR A 206 -5.64 10.78 -19.07
C THR A 206 -7.01 10.40 -19.65
N LYS A 207 -7.28 10.66 -20.93
CA LYS A 207 -8.52 10.18 -21.58
C LYS A 207 -8.72 8.67 -21.48
N GLU A 208 -7.65 7.88 -21.50
CA GLU A 208 -7.75 6.42 -21.35
C GLU A 208 -8.29 6.02 -19.97
N SER A 209 -8.29 6.90 -18.97
CA SER A 209 -9.00 6.65 -17.70
C SER A 209 -10.51 6.46 -17.90
N LEU A 210 -11.10 7.01 -18.97
CA LEU A 210 -12.50 6.79 -19.34
C LEU A 210 -12.73 5.41 -20.00
N PHE A 211 -11.68 4.73 -20.44
CA PHE A 211 -11.79 3.40 -21.03
C PHE A 211 -12.40 2.42 -20.02
N SER A 212 -11.94 2.44 -18.76
CA SER A 212 -12.53 1.62 -17.69
C SER A 212 -14.01 1.91 -17.46
N PHE A 213 -14.46 3.15 -17.61
CA PHE A 213 -15.88 3.51 -17.49
C PHE A 213 -16.70 2.90 -18.64
N THR A 214 -16.16 2.94 -19.85
CA THR A 214 -16.78 2.36 -21.04
C THR A 214 -16.89 0.84 -20.93
N GLU A 215 -15.79 0.16 -20.54
CA GLU A 215 -15.73 -1.29 -20.36
C GLU A 215 -16.65 -1.78 -19.23
N LEU A 216 -16.70 -1.04 -18.12
CA LEU A 216 -17.58 -1.34 -17.00
C LEU A 216 -19.04 -0.92 -17.24
N LYS A 217 -19.37 -0.38 -18.43
CA LYS A 217 -20.70 0.15 -18.79
C LYS A 217 -21.23 1.17 -17.78
N LEU A 218 -20.32 1.95 -17.21
CA LEU A 218 -20.64 3.07 -16.33
C LEU A 218 -21.00 4.26 -17.20
N ASP A 219 -22.03 4.99 -16.79
CA ASP A 219 -22.46 6.17 -17.52
C ASP A 219 -21.33 7.21 -17.55
N ALA A 220 -20.79 7.48 -18.74
CA ALA A 220 -19.73 8.46 -18.93
C ALA A 220 -20.23 9.91 -18.78
N SER A 221 -21.55 10.12 -18.61
CA SER A 221 -22.14 11.38 -18.15
C SER A 221 -22.12 11.54 -16.62
N PHE A 222 -21.45 10.64 -15.90
CA PHE A 222 -21.19 10.76 -14.47
C PHE A 222 -20.21 11.90 -14.07
N PRO A 223 -19.18 12.27 -14.86
CA PRO A 223 -18.23 13.32 -14.46
C PRO A 223 -18.67 14.79 -14.58
N PRO A 224 -19.72 15.26 -15.27
CA PRO A 224 -20.10 16.67 -15.29
C PRO A 224 -21.16 16.94 -14.21
N ILE A 225 -20.86 16.57 -12.96
CA ILE A 225 -21.68 16.94 -11.82
C ILE A 225 -20.69 17.47 -10.79
N SER A 226 -20.70 18.80 -10.59
CA SER A 226 -19.96 19.43 -9.51
C SER A 226 -20.16 18.62 -8.23
N CYS A 227 -19.08 18.28 -7.51
CA CYS A 227 -19.15 17.39 -6.36
C CYS A 227 -20.18 17.83 -5.29
N ALA A 228 -20.62 19.10 -5.31
CA ALA A 228 -21.73 19.64 -4.53
C ALA A 228 -23.06 18.86 -4.68
N GLN A 229 -23.32 18.20 -5.82
CA GLN A 229 -24.58 17.47 -6.04
C GLN A 229 -24.50 15.98 -5.62
N LEU A 230 -23.31 15.45 -5.33
CA LEU A 230 -23.12 14.07 -4.82
C LEU A 230 -23.48 13.95 -3.33
N GLU A 231 -23.54 15.05 -2.60
CA GLU A 231 -23.99 15.09 -1.20
C GLU A 231 -25.52 15.05 -1.10
N GLY A 232 -26.23 15.68 -2.05
CA GLY A 232 -27.71 15.76 -2.05
C GLY A 232 -28.43 14.43 -2.28
N LYS A 233 -27.76 13.39 -2.79
CA LYS A 233 -28.37 12.07 -3.04
C LYS A 233 -28.10 11.01 -1.97
N ARG A 234 -27.27 11.30 -0.95
CA ARG A 234 -27.03 10.39 0.19
C ARG A 234 -28.06 10.53 1.32
N GLY A 235 -29.06 11.40 1.16
CA GLY A 235 -30.11 11.68 2.14
C GLY A 235 -31.47 11.05 1.85
N VAL A 236 -31.56 9.90 1.17
CA VAL A 236 -32.84 9.17 1.07
C VAL A 236 -32.93 8.18 2.23
N GLN A 237 -33.84 8.47 3.16
CA GLN A 237 -34.17 7.62 4.30
C GLN A 237 -34.65 6.23 3.86
N PRO A 238 -34.45 5.19 4.68
CA PRO A 238 -35.06 3.88 4.43
C PRO A 238 -36.58 4.00 4.57
N GLY A 239 -37.30 3.72 3.48
CA GLY A 239 -38.70 3.31 3.50
C GLY A 239 -38.80 1.79 3.58
#